data_AF-A0A1B1AH17-F1
#
_entry.id   AF-A0A1B1AH17-F1
#
_cell.length_a   1.000
_cell.length_b   1.000
_cell.length_c   1.000
_cell.angle_alpha   90.00
_cell.angle_beta   90.00
_cell.angle_gamma   90.00
#
_symmetry.space_group_name_H-M   'P 1'
#
loop_
_entity.id
_entity.type
_entity.pdbx_description
1 polymer ?
#
loop_
_entity_poly.entity_id
_entity_poly.type
_entity_poly.pdbx_seq_one_letter_code
_entity_poly.pdbx_strand_id
1 'polypeptide(L)'
;MMLVGLAFLVSACVGTPVQAPGAMSPPDMTAAASPARGLAYAQSVCAACHAVETGQTRSPNPEAPPFEVIANLPGMTPTALNAWLHSPHPSMPNIIVAPDDRDDVAAYLNSLKYGAGRG
;
A
#
# COMPACT_ATOMS: atom_id res chain seq x y z
N MET A 1 -72.17 19.90 9.87
CA MET A 1 -72.53 18.48 10.05
C MET A 1 -73.08 17.98 8.73
N MET A 2 -72.61 16.83 8.24
CA MET A 2 -73.05 16.11 7.02
C MET A 2 -72.57 16.67 5.67
N LEU A 3 -72.15 15.91 4.65
CA LEU A 3 -71.83 14.49 4.42
C LEU A 3 -71.23 14.45 2.98
N VAL A 4 -70.04 13.83 2.80
CA VAL A 4 -69.66 12.83 1.77
C VAL A 4 -69.92 13.09 0.25
N GLY A 5 -68.88 12.87 -0.57
CA GLY A 5 -69.04 12.46 -1.99
C GLY A 5 -67.82 12.70 -2.89
N LEU A 6 -66.75 11.92 -2.75
CA LEU A 6 -66.26 10.90 -3.72
C LEU A 6 -65.93 11.38 -5.15
N ALA A 7 -64.63 11.39 -5.49
CA ALA A 7 -64.12 10.95 -6.80
C ALA A 7 -62.61 10.65 -6.68
N PHE A 8 -62.28 9.40 -6.37
CA PHE A 8 -60.95 8.86 -6.58
C PHE A 8 -60.71 8.77 -8.10
N LEU A 9 -59.76 9.56 -8.61
CA LEU A 9 -59.14 9.28 -9.90
C LEU A 9 -57.73 8.75 -9.64
N VAL A 10 -57.66 7.42 -9.62
CA VAL A 10 -56.43 6.64 -9.66
C VAL A 10 -55.75 6.92 -11.00
N SER A 11 -54.67 7.70 -11.00
CA SER A 11 -53.79 7.83 -12.16
C SER A 11 -52.49 7.10 -11.88
N ALA A 12 -52.51 5.79 -12.11
CA ALA A 12 -51.31 4.96 -12.15
C ALA A 12 -50.64 5.11 -13.52
N CYS A 13 -49.77 6.11 -13.67
CA CYS A 13 -48.79 6.09 -14.75
C CYS A 13 -47.61 5.25 -14.27
N VAL A 14 -47.57 4.01 -14.75
CA VAL A 14 -46.48 3.05 -14.55
C VAL A 14 -45.21 3.64 -15.16
N GLY A 15 -44.38 4.25 -14.31
CA GLY A 15 -43.02 4.64 -14.68
C GLY A 15 -42.17 3.38 -14.76
N THR A 16 -41.77 2.99 -15.96
CA THR A 16 -40.71 1.99 -16.14
C THR A 16 -39.44 2.51 -15.44
N PRO A 17 -38.78 1.72 -14.58
CA PRO A 17 -37.49 2.14 -14.05
C PRO A 17 -36.50 2.15 -15.21
N VAL A 18 -36.10 3.36 -15.64
CA VAL A 18 -34.91 3.53 -16.46
C VAL A 18 -33.73 3.02 -15.63
N GLN A 19 -33.14 1.92 -16.07
CA GLN A 19 -31.91 1.40 -15.48
C GLN A 19 -30.83 2.45 -15.73
N ALA A 20 -30.41 3.14 -14.67
CA ALA A 20 -29.19 3.92 -14.72
C ALA A 20 -28.05 2.98 -15.14
N PRO A 21 -27.20 3.36 -16.11
CA PRO A 21 -25.99 2.59 -16.38
C PRO A 21 -25.23 2.48 -15.05
N GLY A 22 -24.95 1.24 -14.64
CA GLY A 22 -24.24 0.95 -13.41
C GLY A 22 -23.03 1.88 -13.32
N ALA A 23 -22.89 2.55 -12.18
CA ALA A 23 -21.71 3.33 -11.88
C ALA A 23 -20.51 2.39 -12.00
N MET A 24 -19.82 2.47 -13.13
CA MET A 24 -18.48 1.93 -13.25
C MET A 24 -17.66 2.75 -12.27
N SER A 25 -17.37 2.18 -11.10
CA SER A 25 -16.40 2.78 -10.20
C SER A 25 -15.15 3.09 -11.02
N PRO A 26 -14.56 4.30 -10.92
CA PRO A 26 -13.29 4.56 -11.56
C PRO A 26 -12.30 3.47 -11.13
N PRO A 27 -11.34 3.07 -11.99
CA PRO A 27 -10.29 2.16 -11.56
C PRO A 27 -9.68 2.74 -10.28
N ASP A 28 -9.54 1.91 -9.24
CA ASP A 28 -8.78 2.27 -8.05
C ASP A 28 -7.40 2.72 -8.51
N MET A 29 -7.20 4.04 -8.59
CA MET A 29 -5.91 4.64 -8.87
C MET A 29 -5.12 4.55 -7.57
N THR A 30 -4.67 3.35 -7.22
CA THR A 30 -3.72 3.19 -6.11
C THR A 30 -2.53 4.09 -6.44
N ALA A 31 -2.20 4.98 -5.50
CA ALA A 31 -1.12 5.93 -5.70
C ALA A 31 0.16 5.15 -5.99
N ALA A 32 0.97 5.62 -6.94
CA ALA A 32 2.24 4.96 -7.23
C ALA A 32 3.12 4.89 -5.98
N ALA A 33 3.86 3.78 -5.85
CA ALA A 33 4.82 3.59 -4.77
C ALA A 33 5.86 4.72 -4.73
N SER A 34 6.18 5.22 -3.54
CA SER A 34 7.06 6.36 -3.30
C SER A 34 8.25 5.96 -2.43
N PRO A 35 9.48 6.03 -2.96
CA PRO A 35 10.69 5.81 -2.17
C PRO A 35 10.79 6.73 -0.95
N ALA A 36 10.29 7.96 -1.04
CA ALA A 36 10.33 8.91 0.07
C ALA A 36 9.41 8.49 1.22
N ARG A 37 8.19 8.02 0.91
CA ARG A 37 7.29 7.44 1.94
C ARG A 37 7.87 6.15 2.52
N GLY A 38 8.50 5.33 1.68
CA GLY A 38 9.18 4.11 2.10
C GLY A 38 10.32 4.36 3.08
N LEU A 39 11.13 5.38 2.84
CA LEU A 39 12.17 5.81 3.78
C LEU A 39 11.55 6.27 5.11
N ALA A 40 10.51 7.11 5.07
CA ALA A 40 9.85 7.61 6.28
C ALA A 40 9.25 6.46 7.11
N TYR A 41 8.64 5.47 6.45
CA TYR A 41 8.15 4.27 7.10
C TYR A 41 9.32 3.45 7.69
N ALA A 42 10.38 3.23 6.92
CA ALA A 42 11.55 2.48 7.38
C ALA A 42 12.23 3.13 8.59
N GLN A 43 12.32 4.46 8.62
CA GLN A 43 12.84 5.21 9.77
C GLN A 43 11.97 5.04 11.03
N SER A 44 10.65 4.98 10.88
CA SER A 44 9.75 4.86 12.03
C SER A 44 9.58 3.44 12.54
N VAL A 45 9.63 2.44 11.65
CA VAL A 45 9.31 1.04 11.99
C VAL A 45 10.54 0.12 11.95
N CYS A 46 11.41 0.27 10.95
CA CYS A 46 12.50 -0.66 10.70
C CYS A 46 13.81 -0.26 11.40
N ALA A 47 14.02 1.05 11.64
CA ALA A 47 15.26 1.60 12.17
C ALA A 47 15.55 1.22 13.63
N ALA A 48 14.58 0.65 14.35
CA ALA A 48 14.84 0.07 15.67
C ALA A 48 15.84 -1.09 15.62
N CYS A 49 15.90 -1.79 14.49
CA CYS A 49 16.76 -2.95 14.29
C CYS A 49 17.76 -2.76 13.14
N HIS A 50 17.35 -2.14 12.04
CA HIS A 50 18.15 -2.03 10.82
C HIS A 50 18.82 -0.66 10.68
N ALA A 51 19.99 -0.62 10.05
CA ALA A 51 20.49 0.58 9.40
C ALA A 51 19.69 0.83 8.12
N VAL A 52 18.92 1.92 8.07
CA VAL A 52 17.95 2.17 7.00
C VAL A 52 18.37 3.27 6.04
N GLU A 53 19.26 4.18 6.44
CA GLU A 53 19.69 5.29 5.59
C GLU A 53 20.88 4.93 4.70
N THR A 54 20.99 5.62 3.58
CA THR A 54 22.12 5.50 2.66
C THR A 54 23.45 5.73 3.38
N GLY A 55 24.42 4.86 3.14
CA GLY A 55 25.74 4.90 3.76
C GLY A 55 25.80 4.45 5.23
N GLN A 56 24.67 4.07 5.85
CA GLN A 56 24.71 3.45 7.18
C GLN A 56 25.17 2.01 7.08
N THR A 57 26.38 1.76 7.58
CA THR A 57 27.03 0.43 7.50
C THR A 57 26.78 -0.46 8.71
N ARG A 58 26.20 0.07 9.79
CA ARG A 58 25.98 -0.68 11.05
C ARG A 58 24.56 -0.50 11.55
N SER A 59 23.85 -1.61 11.65
CA SER A 59 22.51 -1.69 12.22
C SER A 59 22.54 -1.64 13.75
N PRO A 60 21.49 -1.09 14.40
CA PRO A 60 21.31 -1.18 15.85
C PRO A 60 21.28 -2.61 16.39
N ASN A 61 20.63 -3.52 15.65
CA ASN A 61 20.74 -4.96 15.90
C ASN A 61 21.82 -5.55 14.96
N PRO A 62 22.92 -6.12 15.48
CA PRO A 62 23.98 -6.70 14.66
C PRO A 62 23.53 -7.84 13.73
N GLU A 63 22.47 -8.57 14.10
CA GLU A 63 21.90 -9.65 13.29
C GLU A 63 20.96 -9.16 12.18
N ALA A 64 20.60 -7.86 12.20
CA ALA A 64 19.76 -7.24 11.20
C ALA A 64 20.65 -6.59 10.12
N PRO A 65 20.67 -7.07 8.87
CA PRO A 65 21.53 -6.48 7.84
C PRO A 65 21.08 -5.05 7.49
N PRO A 66 22.01 -4.13 7.16
CA PRO A 66 21.65 -2.81 6.63
C PRO A 66 20.79 -2.91 5.37
N PHE A 67 19.92 -1.94 5.15
CA PHE A 67 19.03 -1.90 3.99
C PHE A 67 19.80 -1.92 2.66
N GLU A 68 20.95 -1.25 2.57
CA GLU A 68 21.81 -1.32 1.38
C GLU A 68 22.33 -2.75 1.12
N VAL A 69 22.62 -3.53 2.17
CA VAL A 69 23.02 -4.94 2.02
C VAL A 69 21.84 -5.75 1.50
N ILE A 70 20.65 -5.58 2.08
CA ILE A 70 19.42 -6.28 1.65
C ILE A 70 19.10 -5.97 0.18
N ALA A 71 19.11 -4.69 -0.20
CA ALA A 71 18.78 -4.22 -1.54
C ALA A 71 19.68 -4.83 -2.63
N ASN A 72 20.92 -5.14 -2.28
CA ASN A 72 21.94 -5.63 -3.20
C ASN A 72 22.20 -7.15 -3.10
N LEU A 73 21.36 -7.89 -2.36
CA LEU A 73 21.42 -9.36 -2.35
C LEU A 73 21.15 -9.93 -3.77
N PRO A 74 21.91 -10.96 -4.21
CA PRO A 74 21.66 -11.63 -5.48
C PRO A 74 20.22 -12.15 -5.56
N GLY A 75 19.52 -11.84 -6.65
CA GLY A 75 18.12 -12.24 -6.84
C GLY A 75 17.09 -11.37 -6.12
N MET A 76 17.51 -10.33 -5.39
CA MET A 76 16.58 -9.39 -4.74
C MET A 76 15.96 -8.44 -5.78
N THR A 77 14.73 -8.72 -6.18
CA THR A 77 13.90 -7.89 -7.08
C THR A 77 12.84 -7.12 -6.27
N PRO A 78 12.20 -6.07 -6.81
CA PRO A 78 11.06 -5.42 -6.14
C PRO A 78 9.96 -6.42 -5.76
N THR A 79 9.65 -7.38 -6.63
CA THR A 79 8.67 -8.45 -6.35
C THR A 79 9.13 -9.37 -5.23
N ALA A 80 10.39 -9.81 -5.25
CA ALA A 80 10.93 -10.64 -4.18
C ALA A 80 10.87 -9.89 -2.85
N LEU A 81 11.22 -8.61 -2.86
CA LEU A 81 11.20 -7.77 -1.67
C LEU A 81 9.79 -7.57 -1.11
N ASN A 82 8.82 -7.25 -1.96
CA ASN A 82 7.42 -7.15 -1.52
C ASN A 82 6.95 -8.47 -0.90
N ALA A 83 7.24 -9.62 -1.53
CA ALA A 83 6.90 -10.94 -1.01
C ALA A 83 7.57 -11.20 0.35
N TRP A 84 8.85 -10.84 0.49
CA TRP A 84 9.59 -10.92 1.75
C TRP A 84 8.95 -10.09 2.86
N LEU A 85 8.49 -8.87 2.56
CA LEU A 85 7.78 -8.00 3.51
C LEU A 85 6.35 -8.48 3.84
N HIS A 86 5.82 -9.48 3.13
CA HIS A 86 4.50 -10.04 3.42
C HIS A 86 4.49 -10.99 4.61
N SER A 87 5.61 -11.66 4.84
CA SER A 87 5.72 -12.74 5.79
C SER A 87 6.66 -12.35 6.94
N PRO A 88 6.29 -12.61 8.20
CA PRO A 88 7.26 -12.54 9.28
C PRO A 88 8.38 -13.56 9.03
N HIS A 89 9.59 -13.24 9.46
CA HIS A 89 10.70 -14.21 9.49
C HIS A 89 11.21 -14.38 10.93
N PRO A 90 11.84 -15.52 11.28
CA PRO A 90 12.08 -15.92 12.68
C PRO A 90 12.88 -14.92 13.51
N SER A 91 13.71 -14.10 12.87
CA SER A 91 14.58 -13.09 13.49
C SER A 91 13.94 -11.70 13.61
N MET A 92 12.71 -11.51 13.14
CA MET A 92 11.96 -10.24 13.24
C MET A 92 10.66 -10.46 14.03
N PRO A 93 10.25 -9.50 14.89
CA PRO A 93 8.91 -9.51 15.43
C PRO A 93 7.86 -9.49 14.31
N ASN A 94 6.67 -9.99 14.58
CA ASN A 94 5.58 -10.01 13.61
C ASN A 94 5.01 -8.60 13.38
N ILE A 95 5.64 -7.85 12.48
CA ILE A 95 5.20 -6.51 12.06
C ILE A 95 4.26 -6.70 10.87
N ILE A 96 3.00 -6.29 11.03
CA ILE A 96 2.03 -6.28 9.94
C ILE A 96 2.18 -4.95 9.19
N VAL A 97 2.77 -5.01 7.99
CA VAL A 97 2.95 -3.85 7.12
C VAL A 97 1.78 -3.79 6.12
N ALA A 98 1.10 -2.64 6.03
CA ALA A 98 0.01 -2.46 5.09
C ALA A 98 0.51 -2.58 3.63
N PRO A 99 -0.34 -3.00 2.67
CA PRO A 99 0.08 -3.19 1.28
C PRO A 99 0.79 -1.97 0.68
N ASP A 100 0.23 -0.77 0.84
CA ASP A 100 0.79 0.47 0.28
C ASP A 100 2.16 0.81 0.91
N ASP A 101 2.30 0.62 2.23
CA ASP A 101 3.57 0.82 2.93
C ASP A 101 4.63 -0.20 2.48
N ARG A 102 4.23 -1.45 2.20
CA ARG A 102 5.13 -2.49 1.67
C ARG A 102 5.64 -2.12 0.29
N ASP A 103 4.77 -1.59 -0.56
CA ASP A 103 5.16 -1.13 -1.90
C ASP A 103 6.10 0.08 -1.82
N ASP A 104 5.82 1.03 -0.92
CA ASP A 104 6.67 2.18 -0.67
C ASP A 104 8.07 1.76 -0.14
N VAL A 105 8.13 0.86 0.83
CA VAL A 105 9.40 0.30 1.35
C VAL A 105 10.14 -0.48 0.27
N ALA A 106 9.43 -1.24 -0.55
CA ALA A 106 10.03 -1.97 -1.66
C ALA A 106 10.64 -1.01 -2.71
N ALA A 107 9.95 0.09 -3.01
CA ALA A 107 10.46 1.14 -3.87
C ALA A 107 11.69 1.82 -3.28
N TYR A 108 11.71 2.10 -1.97
CA TYR A 108 12.87 2.68 -1.28
C TYR A 108 14.09 1.76 -1.35
N LEU A 109 13.96 0.50 -0.95
CA LEU A 109 15.07 -0.47 -1.03
C LEU A 109 15.57 -0.66 -2.46
N ASN A 110 14.70 -0.63 -3.47
CA ASN A 110 15.14 -0.69 -4.86
C ASN A 110 15.99 0.53 -5.26
N SER A 111 15.73 1.71 -4.68
CA SER A 111 16.54 2.91 -4.92
C SER A 111 17.98 2.81 -4.37
N LEU A 112 18.22 1.91 -3.39
CA LEU A 112 19.52 1.69 -2.76
C LEU A 112 20.44 0.73 -3.54
N LYS A 113 19.98 0.22 -4.70
CA LYS A 113 20.80 -0.67 -5.52
C LYS A 113 21.97 0.06 -6.15
N TYR A 114 23.14 -0.59 -6.17
CA TYR A 114 24.36 -0.06 -6.80
C TYR A 114 24.19 0.03 -8.34
N GLY A 115 23.59 1.11 -8.80
CA GLY A 115 23.24 1.35 -10.21
C GLY A 115 21.98 2.18 -10.40
N ALA A 116 21.12 2.27 -9.38
CA ALA A 116 19.96 3.16 -9.37
C ALA A 116 20.28 4.57 -8.83
N GLY A 117 21.33 4.72 -8.02
CA GLY A 117 21.72 5.99 -7.37
C GLY A 117 23.18 6.45 -7.61
N ARG A 118 23.88 5.90 -8.61
CA ARG A 118 25.20 6.38 -9.07
C ARG A 118 25.10 6.92 -10.50
N GLY A 119 24.38 8.02 -10.65
CA GLY A 119 24.28 8.83 -11.87
C GLY A 119 24.31 10.30 -11.49
#